data_AF-A0A3B8PTW6-F1
#
_entry.id   AF-A0A3B8PTW6-F1
#
_cell.length_a   1.000
_cell.length_b   1.000
_cell.length_c   1.000
_cell.angle_alpha   90.00
_cell.angle_beta   90.00
_cell.angle_gamma   90.00
#
_symmetry.space_group_name_H-M   'P 1'
#
loop_
_entity.id
_entity.type
_entity.pdbx_description
1 polymer ?
#
loop_
_entity_poly.entity_id
_entity_poly.type
_entity_poly.pdbx_seq_one_letter_code
_entity_poly.pdbx_strand_id
1 'polypeptide(L)'
;TTRVYYEPGLVDMGEGHIVALHRTGQCQDGRSGLFWRNESRNGGKTWTDPVETNITSGACPRLLKLSDGRLLLTFGRRFAPFGLYARLSDDAGRTWGPTSWLLRSAPDRNQGYSSSLELKPGRIFTACYARNKNGVTGITGTFWKTPPM
;
A
#
# COMPACT_ATOMS: atom_id res chain seq x y z
N THR A 1 22.02 8.00 5.20
CA THR A 1 20.86 8.20 6.09
C THR A 1 20.41 6.85 6.60
N THR A 2 20.48 6.63 7.92
CA THR A 2 20.02 5.37 8.51
C THR A 2 18.49 5.32 8.52
N ARG A 3 17.93 4.16 8.18
CA ARG A 3 16.49 3.88 8.18
C ARG A 3 16.26 2.42 8.58
N VAL A 4 15.12 2.13 9.21
CA VAL A 4 14.69 0.76 9.50
C VAL A 4 13.46 0.44 8.67
N TYR A 5 13.40 -0.77 8.13
CA TYR A 5 12.28 -1.28 7.34
C TYR A 5 11.32 -2.07 8.24
N TYR A 6 10.02 -1.80 8.08
CA TYR A 6 8.95 -2.40 8.85
C TYR A 6 7.83 -2.89 7.92
N GLU A 7 7.10 -3.89 8.41
CA GLU A 7 5.76 -4.26 7.92
C GLU A 7 5.73 -4.47 6.39
N PRO A 8 6.50 -5.42 5.84
CA PRO A 8 6.56 -5.63 4.41
C PRO A 8 5.21 -6.10 3.85
N GLY A 9 4.83 -5.57 2.69
CA GLY A 9 3.77 -6.08 1.84
C GLY A 9 4.39 -6.66 0.56
N LEU A 10 4.12 -7.93 0.28
CA LEU A 10 4.66 -8.64 -0.87
C LEU A 10 3.54 -9.08 -1.82
N VAL A 11 3.85 -9.19 -3.09
CA VAL A 11 2.97 -9.75 -4.11
C VAL A 11 3.79 -10.51 -5.15
N ASP A 12 3.29 -11.67 -5.55
CA ASP A 12 3.84 -12.41 -6.68
C ASP A 12 3.24 -11.85 -7.99
N MET A 13 4.12 -11.39 -8.88
CA MET A 13 3.77 -10.89 -10.20
C MET A 13 3.79 -11.99 -11.27
N GLY A 14 4.17 -13.22 -10.92
CA GLY A 14 4.31 -14.38 -11.81
C GLY A 14 5.77 -14.65 -12.17
N GLU A 15 6.06 -15.89 -12.60
CA GLU A 15 7.38 -16.31 -13.10
C GLU A 15 8.54 -16.05 -12.10
N GLY A 16 8.25 -16.09 -10.80
CA GLY A 16 9.23 -15.83 -9.75
C GLY A 16 9.58 -14.35 -9.55
N HIS A 17 8.87 -13.44 -10.22
CA HIS A 17 8.96 -12.00 -9.98
C HIS A 17 8.10 -11.61 -8.77
N ILE A 18 8.74 -11.28 -7.65
CA ILE A 18 8.06 -10.85 -6.42
C ILE A 18 8.38 -9.39 -6.17
N VAL A 19 7.36 -8.56 -5.96
CA VAL A 19 7.51 -7.15 -5.58
C VAL A 19 7.22 -7.02 -4.09
N ALA A 20 8.09 -6.32 -3.37
CA ALA A 20 7.91 -5.99 -1.96
C ALA A 20 7.90 -4.47 -1.77
N LEU A 21 7.02 -3.99 -0.89
CA LEU A 21 7.05 -2.65 -0.33
C LEU A 21 7.17 -2.70 1.19
N HIS A 22 7.97 -1.79 1.74
CA HIS A 22 8.27 -1.69 3.15
C HIS A 22 7.98 -0.29 3.63
N ARG A 23 7.40 -0.16 4.82
CA ARG A 23 7.33 1.11 5.50
C ARG A 23 8.66 1.39 6.17
N THR A 24 9.23 2.58 5.97
CA THR A 24 10.40 2.97 6.77
C THR A 24 9.98 3.64 8.07
N GLY A 25 10.84 3.54 9.08
CA GLY A 25 10.85 4.46 10.21
C GLY A 25 12.25 4.59 10.78
N GLN A 26 12.36 5.31 11.91
CA GLN A 26 13.65 5.71 12.50
C GLN A 26 14.58 6.36 11.46
N CYS A 27 14.00 7.12 10.51
CA CYS A 27 14.74 7.79 9.46
C CYS A 27 15.38 9.07 10.02
N GLN A 28 16.71 9.15 9.98
CA GLN A 28 17.45 10.34 10.45
C GLN A 28 17.12 11.62 9.68
N ASP A 29 16.63 11.50 8.45
CA ASP A 29 16.23 12.62 7.59
C ASP A 29 14.76 13.04 7.81
N GLY A 30 14.09 12.51 8.83
CA GLY A 30 12.70 12.85 9.17
C GLY A 30 11.64 12.21 8.28
N ARG A 31 12.00 11.44 7.24
CA ARG A 31 11.06 10.85 6.26
C ARG A 31 10.46 9.51 6.70
N SER A 32 10.12 9.38 7.98
CA SER A 32 9.47 8.17 8.49
C SER A 32 8.10 7.95 7.86
N GLY A 33 7.76 6.71 7.53
CA GLY A 33 6.50 6.34 6.89
C GLY A 33 6.52 6.41 5.36
N LEU A 34 7.66 6.74 4.75
CA LEU A 34 7.90 6.62 3.32
C LEU A 34 7.98 5.14 2.92
N PHE A 35 7.39 4.78 1.78
CA PHE A 35 7.52 3.44 1.26
C PHE A 35 8.77 3.27 0.41
N TRP A 36 9.42 2.14 0.61
CA TRP A 36 10.57 1.68 -0.16
C TRP A 36 10.20 0.35 -0.80
N ARG A 37 10.70 0.11 -2.01
CA ARG A 37 10.44 -1.11 -2.74
C ARG A 37 11.71 -1.88 -3.04
N ASN A 38 11.60 -3.18 -3.20
CA ASN A 38 12.59 -4.02 -3.85
C ASN A 38 11.87 -5.18 -4.53
N GLU A 39 12.57 -5.84 -5.44
CA GLU A 39 12.02 -6.97 -6.19
C GLU A 39 12.96 -8.18 -6.16
N SER A 40 12.38 -9.36 -6.28
CA SER A 40 13.08 -10.59 -6.60
C SER A 40 12.64 -11.06 -7.98
N ARG A 41 13.55 -11.67 -8.74
CA ARG A 41 13.27 -12.28 -10.06
C ARG A 41 13.48 -13.79 -10.09
N ASN A 42 13.66 -14.40 -8.92
CA ASN A 42 14.02 -15.81 -8.79
C ASN A 42 13.31 -16.47 -7.61
N GLY A 43 12.06 -16.07 -7.35
CA GLY A 43 11.20 -16.66 -6.33
C GLY A 43 11.64 -16.33 -4.91
N GLY A 44 12.23 -15.16 -4.69
CA GLY A 44 12.62 -14.67 -3.37
C GLY A 44 14.00 -15.13 -2.90
N LYS A 45 14.80 -15.80 -3.75
CA LYS A 45 16.16 -16.26 -3.40
C LYS A 45 17.14 -15.10 -3.24
N THR A 46 17.10 -14.16 -4.18
CA THR A 46 17.84 -12.90 -4.09
C THR A 46 16.91 -11.73 -4.38
N TRP A 47 17.29 -10.57 -3.84
CA TRP A 47 16.51 -9.33 -3.92
C TRP A 47 17.41 -8.20 -4.39
N THR A 48 16.84 -7.27 -5.14
CA THR A 48 17.51 -6.00 -5.45
C THR A 48 17.69 -5.17 -4.19
N ASP A 49 18.60 -4.19 -4.26
CA ASP A 49 18.66 -3.15 -3.25
C ASP A 49 17.32 -2.40 -3.15
N PRO A 50 16.90 -1.98 -1.94
CA PRO A 50 15.72 -1.16 -1.76
C PRO A 50 15.86 0.21 -2.43
N VAL A 51 14.81 0.63 -3.13
CA VAL A 51 14.69 1.93 -3.80
C VAL A 51 13.51 2.71 -3.20
N GLU A 52 13.69 4.01 -2.98
CA GLU A 52 12.63 4.86 -2.47
C GLU A 52 11.48 5.03 -3.47
N THR A 53 10.27 5.16 -2.93
CA THR A 53 9.11 5.63 -3.70
C THR A 53 8.81 7.08 -3.32
N ASN A 54 7.79 7.67 -3.94
CA ASN A 54 7.25 8.98 -3.55
C ASN A 54 5.99 8.87 -2.65
N ILE A 55 5.75 7.71 -2.04
CA ILE A 55 4.51 7.42 -1.30
C ILE A 55 4.77 7.42 0.20
N THR A 56 4.25 8.42 0.88
CA THR A 56 4.23 8.47 2.35
C THR A 56 2.86 8.03 2.85
N SER A 57 2.85 7.10 3.80
CA SER A 57 1.65 6.54 4.39
C SER A 57 1.62 6.77 5.90
N GLY A 58 2.69 6.40 6.60
CA GLY A 58 2.70 6.31 8.06
C GLY A 58 2.02 5.04 8.61
N ALA A 59 1.33 4.23 7.79
CA ALA A 59 0.96 2.84 8.09
C ALA A 59 1.39 1.87 6.98
N CYS A 60 1.22 0.58 7.22
CA CYS A 60 1.73 -0.49 6.37
C CYS A 60 1.18 -0.50 4.92
N PRO A 61 2.01 -0.80 3.89
CA PRO A 61 1.58 -1.00 2.51
C PRO A 61 0.91 -2.37 2.31
N ARG A 62 -0.07 -2.43 1.39
CA ARG A 62 -0.75 -3.67 1.00
C ARG A 62 -0.89 -3.73 -0.51
N LEU A 63 -0.40 -4.82 -1.09
CA LEU A 63 -0.33 -5.02 -2.52
C LEU A 63 -1.36 -6.05 -2.99
N LEU A 64 -1.89 -5.85 -4.18
CA LEU A 64 -2.74 -6.80 -4.89
C LEU A 64 -2.44 -6.71 -6.39
N LYS A 65 -2.05 -7.82 -7.01
CA LYS A 65 -2.00 -7.92 -8.47
C LYS A 65 -3.42 -8.02 -9.00
N LEU A 66 -3.81 -7.12 -9.88
CA LEU A 66 -5.12 -7.12 -10.52
C LEU A 66 -5.13 -8.04 -11.74
N SER A 67 -6.31 -8.48 -12.13
CA SER A 67 -6.57 -9.33 -13.30
C SER A 67 -6.18 -8.68 -14.62
N ASP A 68 -6.13 -7.35 -14.69
CA ASP A 68 -5.65 -6.58 -15.84
C ASP A 68 -4.12 -6.37 -15.87
N GLY A 69 -3.39 -6.98 -14.92
CA GLY A 69 -1.93 -6.92 -14.83
C GLY A 69 -1.38 -5.74 -14.04
N ARG A 70 -2.21 -4.74 -13.71
CA ARG A 70 -1.79 -3.61 -12.88
C ARG A 70 -1.56 -4.04 -11.43
N LEU A 71 -0.73 -3.29 -10.73
CA LEU A 71 -0.48 -3.46 -9.31
C LEU A 71 -1.26 -2.43 -8.50
N LEU A 72 -2.13 -2.90 -7.61
CA LEU A 72 -2.85 -2.09 -6.64
C LEU A 72 -2.07 -2.00 -5.32
N LEU A 73 -1.84 -0.77 -4.85
CA LEU A 73 -1.41 -0.47 -3.48
C LEU A 73 -2.57 0.13 -2.70
N THR A 74 -2.82 -0.39 -1.51
CA THR A 74 -3.68 0.24 -0.49
C THR A 74 -2.89 0.54 0.77
N PHE A 75 -3.17 1.67 1.42
CA PHE A 75 -2.44 2.09 2.62
C PHE A 75 -3.24 3.07 3.49
N GLY A 76 -3.00 3.02 4.79
CA GLY A 76 -3.57 3.98 5.75
C GLY A 76 -2.71 5.22 5.89
N ARG A 77 -3.16 6.36 5.35
CA ARG A 77 -2.47 7.65 5.53
C ARG A 77 -2.67 8.18 6.95
N ARG A 78 -1.61 8.14 7.76
CA ARG A 78 -1.57 8.56 9.17
C ARG A 78 -1.14 10.02 9.36
N PHE A 79 -1.46 10.86 8.38
CA PHE A 79 -1.33 12.31 8.41
C PHE A 79 -2.50 12.94 7.64
N ALA A 80 -2.87 14.18 7.97
CA ALA A 80 -4.07 14.82 7.45
C ALA A 80 -3.99 15.12 5.93
N PRO A 81 -5.07 14.98 5.15
CA PRO A 81 -6.31 14.24 5.45
C PRO A 81 -6.12 12.74 5.73
N PHE A 82 -6.55 12.29 6.91
CA PHE A 82 -6.47 10.90 7.34
C PHE A 82 -7.44 10.01 6.58
N GLY A 83 -7.02 8.77 6.29
CA GLY A 83 -7.90 7.80 5.67
C GLY A 83 -7.17 6.64 5.01
N LEU A 84 -7.97 5.75 4.44
CA LEU A 84 -7.51 4.67 3.58
C LEU A 84 -7.39 5.18 2.15
N TYR A 85 -6.23 4.98 1.54
CA TYR A 85 -5.94 5.41 0.18
C TYR A 85 -5.54 4.24 -0.72
N ALA A 86 -5.71 4.43 -2.02
CA ALA A 86 -5.22 3.54 -3.05
C ALA A 86 -4.34 4.28 -4.08
N ARG A 87 -3.41 3.54 -4.69
CA ARG A 87 -2.66 3.91 -5.90
C ARG A 87 -2.53 2.71 -6.83
N LEU A 88 -2.40 2.98 -8.12
CA LEU A 88 -2.13 1.97 -9.14
C LEU A 88 -0.75 2.20 -9.74
N SER A 89 -0.18 1.10 -10.22
CA SER A 89 1.05 1.05 -10.98
C SER A 89 0.86 0.11 -12.17
N ASP A 90 1.27 0.57 -13.34
CA ASP A 90 1.22 -0.18 -14.60
C ASP A 90 2.53 -0.92 -14.91
N ASP A 91 3.56 -0.74 -14.08
CA ASP A 91 4.93 -1.19 -14.31
C ASP A 91 5.51 -2.01 -13.14
N ALA A 92 4.64 -2.76 -12.45
CA ALA A 92 4.96 -3.60 -11.31
C ALA A 92 5.58 -2.84 -10.12
N GLY A 93 5.04 -1.66 -9.82
CA GLY A 93 5.43 -0.83 -8.69
C GLY A 93 6.68 0.03 -8.94
N ARG A 94 7.20 0.07 -10.17
CA ARG A 94 8.36 0.91 -10.52
C ARG A 94 8.02 2.39 -10.50
N THR A 95 6.83 2.73 -10.93
CA THR A 95 6.24 4.05 -10.80
C THR A 95 4.81 3.90 -10.30
N TRP A 96 4.30 4.98 -9.72
CA TRP A 96 2.95 5.04 -9.19
C TRP A 96 2.31 6.31 -9.72
N GLY A 97 1.04 6.23 -10.12
CA GLY A 97 0.30 7.39 -10.58
C GLY A 97 0.34 8.55 -9.56
N PRO A 98 0.25 9.81 -10.01
CA PRO A 98 0.34 10.97 -9.11
C PRO A 98 -0.83 11.03 -8.13
N THR A 99 -1.96 10.40 -8.48
CA THR A 99 -3.21 10.43 -7.73
C THR A 99 -3.24 9.34 -6.65
N SER A 100 -3.44 9.74 -5.39
CA SER A 100 -3.92 8.83 -4.34
C SER A 100 -5.42 8.96 -4.20
N TRP A 101 -6.19 7.89 -4.44
CA TRP A 101 -7.64 7.92 -4.24
C TRP A 101 -8.00 7.69 -2.79
N LEU A 102 -8.77 8.59 -2.19
CA LEU A 102 -9.36 8.38 -0.87
C LEU A 102 -10.49 7.36 -0.96
N LEU A 103 -10.30 6.19 -0.35
CA LEU A 103 -11.30 5.14 -0.30
C LEU A 103 -12.26 5.31 0.89
N ARG A 104 -11.73 5.77 2.03
CA ARG A 104 -12.48 5.98 3.27
C ARG A 104 -11.77 6.99 4.16
N SER A 105 -12.45 8.08 4.52
CA SER A 105 -11.95 9.05 5.49
C SER A 105 -11.88 8.44 6.89
N ALA A 106 -10.90 8.87 7.68
CA ALA A 106 -10.78 8.53 9.09
C ALA A 106 -10.65 9.80 9.94
N PRO A 107 -11.07 9.80 11.21
CA PRO A 107 -10.91 10.94 12.10
C PRO A 107 -9.44 11.20 12.47
N ASP A 108 -8.57 10.16 12.48
CA ASP A 108 -7.19 10.25 12.94
C ASP A 108 -6.29 9.11 12.43
N ARG A 109 -5.06 9.02 12.96
CA ARG A 109 -4.04 8.03 12.61
C ARG A 109 -4.38 6.59 13.01
N ASN A 110 -5.37 6.34 13.85
CA ASN A 110 -5.76 5.02 14.33
C ASN A 110 -6.61 4.27 13.30
N GLN A 111 -5.98 3.97 12.17
CA GLN A 111 -6.55 3.32 11.00
C GLN A 111 -5.45 2.69 10.14
N GLY A 112 -5.86 1.85 9.18
CA GLY A 112 -5.00 1.31 8.13
C GLY A 112 -4.96 -0.22 8.16
N TYR A 113 -3.81 -0.79 7.78
CA TYR A 113 -3.59 -2.26 7.73
C TYR A 113 -4.70 -2.93 6.94
N SER A 114 -4.78 -2.56 5.67
CA SER A 114 -5.82 -3.06 4.77
C SER A 114 -5.59 -4.52 4.36
N SER A 115 -6.60 -5.10 3.74
CA SER A 115 -6.52 -6.29 2.91
C SER A 115 -7.53 -6.15 1.79
N SER A 116 -7.15 -6.43 0.56
CA SER A 116 -7.97 -6.18 -0.63
C SER A 116 -8.19 -7.46 -1.43
N LEU A 117 -9.37 -7.58 -2.03
CA LEU A 117 -9.75 -8.63 -2.96
C LEU A 117 -10.35 -7.99 -4.22
N GLU A 118 -9.94 -8.46 -5.40
CA GLU A 118 -10.64 -8.18 -6.64
C GLU A 118 -11.79 -9.17 -6.81
N LEU A 119 -13.02 -8.68 -6.66
CA LEU A 119 -14.24 -9.50 -6.73
C LEU A 119 -14.58 -9.89 -8.16
N LYS A 120 -14.32 -8.96 -9.10
CA LYS A 120 -14.47 -9.05 -10.55
C LYS A 120 -13.51 -8.01 -11.16
N PRO A 121 -13.15 -8.09 -12.46
CA PRO A 121 -12.25 -7.11 -13.07
C PRO A 121 -12.60 -5.66 -12.69
N GLY A 122 -11.66 -4.98 -12.04
CA GLY A 122 -11.76 -3.60 -11.55
C GLY A 122 -12.73 -3.34 -10.39
N ARG A 123 -13.37 -4.36 -9.82
CA ARG A 123 -14.27 -4.26 -8.65
C ARG A 123 -13.58 -4.80 -7.41
N ILE A 124 -13.26 -3.91 -6.47
CA ILE A 124 -12.45 -4.23 -5.30
C ILE A 124 -13.29 -4.16 -4.02
N PHE A 125 -13.06 -5.10 -3.12
CA PHE A 125 -13.39 -4.97 -1.71
C PHE A 125 -12.11 -4.79 -0.90
N THR A 126 -12.05 -3.77 -0.06
CA THR A 126 -10.92 -3.53 0.85
C THR A 126 -11.43 -3.47 2.29
N ALA A 127 -10.94 -4.39 3.13
CA ALA A 127 -11.13 -4.35 4.58
C ALA A 127 -9.96 -3.64 5.25
N CYS A 128 -10.20 -2.92 6.35
CA CYS A 128 -9.16 -2.33 7.20
C CYS A 128 -9.72 -2.10 8.61
N TYR A 129 -8.84 -1.85 9.59
CA TYR A 129 -9.32 -1.33 10.88
C TYR A 129 -9.38 0.21 10.84
N ALA A 130 -10.33 0.79 11.56
CA ALA A 130 -10.42 2.24 11.75
C ALA A 130 -11.16 2.61 13.04
N ARG A 131 -10.73 3.71 13.68
CA ARG A 131 -11.48 4.37 14.76
C ARG A 131 -12.58 5.25 14.18
N ASN A 132 -13.79 5.15 14.71
CA ASN A 132 -14.92 6.02 14.32
C ASN A 132 -14.95 7.32 15.14
N LYS A 133 -15.88 8.23 14.81
CA LYS A 133 -16.03 9.53 15.49
C LYS A 133 -16.37 9.43 16.99
N ASN A 134 -16.90 8.30 17.44
CA ASN A 134 -17.22 8.04 18.84
C ASN A 134 -16.04 7.39 19.59
N GLY A 135 -14.87 7.26 18.95
CA GLY A 135 -13.68 6.67 19.55
C GLY A 135 -13.61 5.14 19.51
N VAL A 136 -14.61 4.46 18.95
CA VAL A 136 -14.64 2.99 18.87
C VAL A 136 -13.82 2.51 17.68
N THR A 137 -12.93 1.55 17.91
CA THR A 137 -12.10 0.94 16.86
C THR A 137 -12.71 -0.39 16.42
N GLY A 138 -12.88 -0.57 15.11
CA GLY A 138 -13.41 -1.81 14.56
C GLY A 138 -12.91 -2.05 13.14
N ILE A 139 -13.34 -3.17 12.57
CA ILE A 139 -13.09 -3.49 11.16
C ILE A 139 -14.13 -2.79 10.30
N THR A 140 -13.67 -2.19 9.21
CA THR A 140 -14.49 -1.55 8.19
C THR A 140 -14.20 -2.16 6.83
N GLY A 141 -15.19 -2.18 5.94
CA GLY A 141 -15.05 -2.65 4.56
C GLY A 141 -15.48 -1.58 3.57
N THR A 142 -14.78 -1.45 2.45
CA THR A 142 -15.10 -0.50 1.38
C THR A 142 -15.17 -1.24 0.05
N PHE A 143 -16.33 -1.17 -0.62
CA PHE A 143 -16.47 -1.58 -2.03
C PHE A 143 -16.17 -0.38 -2.92
N TRP A 144 -15.34 -0.58 -3.93
CA TRP A 144 -14.95 0.50 -4.85
C TRP A 144 -14.53 -0.07 -6.22
N LYS A 145 -14.30 0.82 -7.19
CA LYS A 145 -13.87 0.45 -8.54
C LYS A 145 -12.55 1.13 -8.87
N THR A 146 -11.64 0.40 -9.50
CA THR A 146 -10.46 1.02 -10.12
C THR A 146 -10.88 1.83 -11.34
N PRO A 147 -10.09 2.86 -11.72
CA PRO A 147 -10.23 3.46 -13.04
C PRO A 147 -10.07 2.41 -14.14
N PRO A 148 -10.78 2.55 -15.27
CA PRO A 148 -10.52 1.72 -16.45
C PRO A 148 -9.06 1.86 -16.91
N MET A 149 -8.60 0.92 -17.73
CA MET A 149 -7.39 1.14 -18.52
C MET A 149 -7.64 2.20 -19.60
#